data_AF-A0A834EMN8-F1
#
_entry.id   AF-A0A834EMN8-F1
#
_cell.length_a   1.000
_cell.length_b   1.000
_cell.length_c   1.000
_cell.angle_alpha   90.00
_cell.angle_beta   90.00
_cell.angle_gamma   90.00
#
_symmetry.space_group_name_H-M   'P 1'
#
loop_
_entity.id
_entity.type
_entity.pdbx_description
1 polymer ?
#
loop_
_entity_poly.entity_id
_entity_poly.type
_entity_poly.pdbx_seq_one_letter_code
_entity_poly.pdbx_strand_id
1 'polypeptide(L)'
;MAGLPRRIIKETQRLLAEPVPGIKAEPDEKEYPMAAPKVRFMTKIYHPNVDKLGRICLDILKDKWSPALQIRTVLLSIQALLSAPNPDDPLANDVAEQWKTNEAQAIETARAWTRLYAMNNI
;
A
#
# COMPACT_ATOMS: atom_id res chain seq x y z
N MET A 1 4.97 -1.49 32.47
CA MET A 1 4.58 -1.28 31.06
C MET A 1 3.34 -2.12 30.80
N ALA A 2 2.25 -1.50 30.34
CA ALA A 2 1.06 -2.26 29.93
C ALA A 2 1.40 -3.05 28.65
N GLY A 3 1.09 -4.35 28.63
CA GLY A 3 1.32 -5.18 27.45
C GLY A 3 0.46 -4.73 26.26
N LEU A 4 0.89 -5.06 25.04
CA LEU A 4 0.12 -4.79 23.83
C LEU A 4 -1.28 -5.43 23.92
N PRO A 5 -2.35 -4.73 23.53
CA PRO A 5 -3.69 -5.31 23.43
C PRO A 5 -3.69 -6.63 22.63
N ARG A 6 -4.42 -7.65 23.12
CA ARG A 6 -4.53 -8.97 22.46
C ARG A 6 -4.89 -8.90 20.97
N ARG A 7 -5.66 -7.88 20.58
CA ARG A 7 -6.04 -7.62 19.19
C ARG A 7 -4.82 -7.41 18.29
N ILE A 8 -3.87 -6.59 18.73
CA ILE A 8 -2.63 -6.24 18.01
C ILE A 8 -1.77 -7.48 17.85
N ILE A 9 -1.61 -8.26 18.92
CA ILE A 9 -0.82 -9.50 18.91
C ILE A 9 -1.36 -10.45 17.84
N LYS A 10 -2.68 -10.69 17.82
CA LYS A 10 -3.32 -11.56 16.83
C LYS A 10 -3.16 -11.04 15.40
N GLU A 11 -3.27 -9.73 15.21
CA GLU A 11 -3.12 -9.11 13.90
C GLU A 11 -1.69 -9.24 13.36
N THR A 12 -0.68 -8.91 14.18
CA THR A 12 0.73 -9.08 13.82
C THR A 12 1.05 -10.54 13.51
N GLN A 13 0.58 -11.47 14.34
CA GLN A 13 0.76 -12.91 14.09
C GLN A 13 0.15 -13.35 12.75
N ARG A 14 -1.05 -12.85 12.43
CA ARG A 14 -1.71 -13.19 11.17
C ARG A 14 -0.93 -12.69 9.96
N LEU A 15 -0.38 -11.48 10.01
CA LEU A 15 0.42 -10.94 8.90
C LEU A 15 1.73 -11.68 8.70
N LEU A 16 2.36 -12.12 9.79
CA LEU A 16 3.57 -12.94 9.73
C LEU A 16 3.28 -14.35 9.18
N ALA A 17 2.11 -14.91 9.49
CA ALA A 17 1.70 -16.23 9.01
C ALA A 17 1.19 -16.21 7.55
N GLU A 18 0.49 -15.15 7.16
CA GLU A 18 -0.13 -14.97 5.85
C GLU A 18 0.30 -13.62 5.23
N PRO A 19 1.57 -13.49 4.80
CA PRO A 19 2.03 -12.25 4.19
C PRO A 19 1.30 -12.00 2.87
N VAL A 20 0.97 -10.73 2.59
CA VAL A 20 0.38 -10.35 1.30
C VAL A 20 1.48 -10.37 0.24
N PRO A 21 1.36 -11.19 -0.82
CA PRO A 21 2.40 -11.26 -1.83
C PRO A 21 2.64 -9.89 -2.50
N GLY A 22 3.92 -9.53 -2.65
CA GLY A 22 4.32 -8.26 -3.28
C GLY A 22 4.12 -7.00 -2.43
N ILE A 23 3.60 -7.11 -1.20
CA ILE A 23 3.43 -5.98 -0.27
C ILE A 23 4.12 -6.32 1.06
N LYS A 24 4.97 -5.41 1.54
CA LYS A 24 5.55 -5.49 2.89
C LYS A 24 4.75 -4.57 3.80
N ALA A 25 4.13 -5.12 4.84
CA ALA A 25 3.43 -4.38 5.89
C ALA A 25 3.99 -4.78 7.25
N GLU A 26 4.61 -3.84 7.96
CA GLU A 26 5.24 -4.06 9.26
C GLU A 26 4.67 -3.08 10.29
N PRO A 27 4.35 -3.52 11.51
CA PRO A 27 4.02 -2.60 12.58
C PRO A 27 5.20 -1.66 12.85
N ASP A 28 4.92 -0.42 13.26
CA ASP A 28 5.99 0.41 13.79
C ASP A 28 6.61 -0.25 15.04
N GLU A 29 7.93 -0.28 15.10
CA GLU A 29 8.68 -1.04 16.11
C GLU A 29 8.43 -0.54 17.54
N LYS A 30 8.14 0.75 17.71
CA LYS A 30 8.09 1.40 19.03
C LYS A 30 6.70 1.89 19.38
N GLU A 31 5.96 2.34 18.38
CA GLU A 31 4.74 3.10 18.61
C GLU A 31 3.48 2.39 18.11
N TYR A 32 3.55 1.22 17.46
CA TYR A 32 2.33 0.51 17.05
C TYR A 32 1.51 0.08 18.28
N PRO A 33 0.20 0.43 18.35
CA PRO A 33 -0.69 0.89 17.27
C PRO A 33 -0.95 2.41 17.27
N MET A 34 -0.25 3.17 18.11
CA MET A 34 -0.35 4.63 18.16
C MET A 34 0.23 5.29 16.91
N ALA A 35 1.28 4.71 16.35
CA ALA A 35 1.76 5.03 15.00
C ALA A 35 1.26 4.01 13.97
N ALA A 36 1.10 4.48 12.73
CA ALA A 36 0.70 3.66 11.59
C ALA A 36 1.74 2.58 11.27
N PRO A 37 1.32 1.44 10.70
CA PRO A 37 2.26 0.47 10.14
C PRO A 37 3.03 1.07 8.96
N LYS A 38 4.25 0.59 8.74
CA LYS A 38 5.04 0.91 7.55
C LYS A 38 4.63 -0.05 6.44
N VAL A 39 4.10 0.49 5.35
CA VAL A 39 3.65 -0.30 4.20
C VAL A 39 4.31 0.17 2.91
N ARG A 40 4.81 -0.77 2.11
CA ARG A 40 5.34 -0.51 0.77
C ARG A 40 5.12 -1.68 -0.17
N PHE A 41 5.00 -1.38 -1.46
CA PHE A 41 5.11 -2.40 -2.50
C PHE A 41 6.55 -2.90 -2.61
N MET A 42 6.71 -4.22 -2.66
CA MET A 42 7.95 -4.90 -3.02
C MET A 42 7.99 -5.24 -4.51
N THR A 43 6.81 -5.42 -5.11
CA THR A 43 6.63 -5.64 -6.54
C THR A 43 6.55 -4.31 -7.28
N LYS A 44 7.22 -4.20 -8.42
CA LYS A 44 7.10 -3.03 -9.30
C LYS A 44 5.66 -2.88 -9.77
N ILE A 45 5.14 -1.66 -9.70
CA ILE A 45 3.79 -1.31 -10.14
C ILE A 45 3.81 0.04 -10.88
N TYR A 46 2.96 0.16 -11.90
CA TYR A 46 2.73 1.41 -12.61
C TYR A 46 1.46 2.06 -12.05
N HIS A 47 1.61 3.05 -11.17
CA HIS A 47 0.48 3.68 -10.48
C HIS A 47 0.83 5.11 -10.05
N PRO A 48 -0.06 6.11 -10.20
CA PRO A 48 0.26 7.52 -9.89
C PRO A 48 0.52 7.77 -8.40
N ASN A 49 -0.13 7.02 -7.50
CA ASN A 49 0.03 7.15 -6.04
C ASN A 49 1.10 6.21 -5.43
N VAL A 50 1.87 5.49 -6.26
CA VAL A 50 2.97 4.62 -5.82
C VAL A 50 4.24 5.00 -6.55
N ASP A 51 5.32 5.25 -5.82
CA ASP A 51 6.58 5.64 -6.45
C ASP A 51 7.46 4.44 -6.86
N LYS A 52 8.63 4.74 -7.45
CA LYS A 52 9.60 3.74 -7.94
C LYS A 52 10.21 2.88 -6.82
N LEU A 53 10.09 3.30 -5.56
CA LEU A 53 10.55 2.56 -4.37
C LEU A 53 9.41 1.82 -3.67
N GLY A 54 8.20 1.85 -4.24
CA GLY A 54 7.01 1.20 -3.69
C GLY A 54 6.37 1.95 -2.52
N ARG A 55 6.76 3.20 -2.26
CA ARG A 55 6.12 4.04 -1.22
C ARG A 55 4.72 4.42 -1.68
N ILE A 56 3.77 4.47 -0.74
CA ILE A 56 2.35 4.71 -1.02
C ILE A 56 1.95 6.04 -0.39
N CYS A 57 1.27 6.90 -1.15
CA CYS A 57 0.58 8.06 -0.56
C CYS A 57 -0.84 7.64 -0.14
N LEU A 58 -1.04 7.45 1.16
CA LEU A 58 -2.36 7.13 1.72
C LEU A 58 -2.50 7.84 3.08
N ASP A 59 -3.55 8.63 3.25
CA ASP A 59 -3.79 9.48 4.42
C ASP A 59 -3.93 8.69 5.73
N ILE A 60 -4.53 7.50 5.69
CA ILE A 60 -4.64 6.60 6.84
C ILE A 60 -3.29 6.01 7.29
N LEU A 61 -2.22 6.18 6.51
CA LEU A 61 -0.83 5.86 6.91
C LEU A 61 -0.08 7.07 7.48
N LYS A 62 -0.75 8.23 7.58
CA LYS A 62 -0.18 9.49 8.05
C LYS A 62 -1.10 10.14 9.10
N ASP A 63 -1.78 11.21 8.74
CA ASP A 63 -2.56 12.08 9.60
C ASP A 63 -3.92 11.50 9.98
N LYS A 64 -4.47 10.59 9.17
CA LYS A 64 -5.76 9.92 9.45
C LYS A 64 -5.60 8.53 10.07
N TRP A 65 -4.39 8.17 10.50
CA TRP A 65 -4.19 6.95 11.25
C TRP A 65 -4.94 7.00 12.59
N SER A 66 -5.53 5.87 12.98
CA SER A 66 -6.14 5.69 14.28
C SER A 66 -5.82 4.28 14.79
N PRO A 67 -5.50 4.09 16.08
CA PRO A 67 -5.34 2.77 16.68
C PRO A 67 -6.57 1.86 16.55
N ALA A 68 -7.73 2.44 16.21
CA ALA A 68 -8.95 1.69 15.89
C ALA A 68 -8.84 0.96 14.54
N LEU A 69 -8.04 1.47 13.59
CA LEU A 69 -7.78 0.83 12.31
C LEU A 69 -6.91 -0.42 12.47
N GLN A 70 -7.06 -1.32 11.51
CA GLN A 70 -6.35 -2.58 11.41
C GLN A 70 -5.50 -2.56 10.14
N ILE A 71 -4.39 -3.28 10.12
CA ILE A 71 -3.59 -3.57 8.95
C ILE A 71 -4.46 -4.21 7.86
N ARG A 72 -5.48 -5.02 8.23
CA ARG A 72 -6.49 -5.48 7.26
C ARG A 72 -7.21 -4.31 6.57
N THR A 73 -7.63 -3.31 7.33
CA THR A 73 -8.27 -2.10 6.78
C THR A 73 -7.31 -1.33 5.90
N VAL A 74 -6.04 -1.20 6.31
CA VAL A 74 -4.99 -0.58 5.51
C VAL A 74 -4.82 -1.28 4.16
N LEU A 75 -4.74 -2.62 4.15
CA LEU A 75 -4.60 -3.41 2.92
C LEU A 75 -5.82 -3.28 2.01
N LEU A 76 -7.02 -3.24 2.57
CA LEU A 76 -8.25 -2.99 1.81
C LEU A 76 -8.28 -1.58 1.21
N SER A 77 -7.81 -0.56 1.94
CA SER A 77 -7.68 0.81 1.42
C SER A 77 -6.64 0.89 0.30
N ILE A 78 -5.54 0.15 0.39
CA ILE A 78 -4.56 0.03 -0.70
C ILE A 78 -5.20 -0.63 -1.92
N GLN A 79 -5.96 -1.71 -1.74
CA GLN A 79 -6.68 -2.36 -2.85
C GLN A 79 -7.71 -1.41 -3.50
N ALA A 80 -8.42 -0.63 -2.70
CA ALA A 80 -9.33 0.40 -3.20
C ALA A 80 -8.59 1.48 -4.00
N LEU A 81 -7.42 1.93 -3.51
CA LEU A 81 -6.55 2.87 -4.23
C LEU A 81 -6.09 2.32 -5.57
N LEU A 82 -5.73 1.03 -5.65
CA LEU A 82 -5.37 0.38 -6.93
C LEU A 82 -6.54 0.33 -7.92
N SER A 83 -7.78 0.24 -7.42
CA SER A 83 -8.98 0.23 -8.25
C SER A 83 -9.39 1.62 -8.71
N ALA A 84 -9.00 2.67 -7.97
CA ALA A 84 -9.32 4.06 -8.25
C ALA A 84 -8.07 4.94 -8.06
N PRO A 85 -7.14 4.95 -9.04
CA PRO A 85 -5.95 5.79 -8.99
C PRO A 85 -6.32 7.28 -8.91
N ASN A 86 -5.57 8.07 -8.14
CA ASN A 86 -5.79 9.51 -8.01
C ASN A 86 -4.59 10.29 -8.58
N PRO A 87 -4.59 10.65 -9.88
CA PRO A 87 -3.49 11.41 -10.48
C PRO A 87 -3.44 12.88 -10.02
N ASP A 88 -4.44 13.39 -9.31
CA ASP A 88 -4.45 14.77 -8.78
C ASP A 88 -3.68 14.93 -7.46
N ASP A 89 -3.42 13.83 -6.75
CA ASP A 89 -2.52 13.77 -5.58
C ASP A 89 -1.43 12.69 -5.76
N PRO A 90 -0.50 12.89 -6.71
CA PRO A 90 0.43 11.85 -7.12
C PRO A 90 1.67 11.77 -6.22
N LEU A 91 2.22 10.56 -6.12
CA LEU A 91 3.58 10.34 -5.62
C LEU A 91 4.58 10.16 -6.77
N ALA A 92 4.10 9.72 -7.93
CA ALA A 92 4.84 9.57 -9.18
C ALA A 92 4.28 10.55 -10.24
N ASN A 93 4.86 11.75 -10.30
CA ASN A 93 4.39 12.82 -11.18
C ASN A 93 4.43 12.45 -12.67
N ASP A 94 5.45 11.71 -13.10
CA ASP A 94 5.61 11.22 -14.47
C ASP A 94 4.46 10.27 -14.86
N VAL A 95 4.14 9.33 -13.96
CA VAL A 95 3.04 8.38 -14.15
C VAL A 95 1.68 9.10 -14.13
N ALA A 96 1.51 10.07 -13.23
CA ALA A 96 0.27 10.84 -13.10
C ALA A 96 0.00 11.72 -14.31
N GLU A 97 1.03 12.37 -14.87
CA GLU A 97 0.91 13.13 -16.11
C GLU A 97 0.40 12.26 -17.25
N GLN A 98 0.96 11.06 -17.43
CA GLN A 98 0.47 10.12 -18.44
C GLN A 98 -0.99 9.71 -18.18
N TRP A 99 -1.38 9.48 -16.92
CA TRP A 99 -2.76 9.18 -16.56
C TRP A 99 -3.73 10.29 -16.93
N LYS A 100 -3.33 11.56 -16.76
CA LYS A 100 -4.15 12.73 -17.11
C LYS A 100 -4.21 12.97 -18.62
N THR A 101 -3.10 12.77 -19.33
CA THR A 101 -3.02 13.02 -20.78
C THR A 101 -3.61 11.88 -21.61
N ASN A 102 -3.38 10.63 -21.22
CA ASN A 102 -3.86 9.45 -21.94
C ASN A 102 -4.07 8.27 -20.98
N GLU A 103 -5.20 8.30 -20.29
CA GLU A 103 -5.59 7.27 -19.32
C GLU A 103 -5.63 5.86 -19.93
N ALA A 104 -6.11 5.72 -21.16
CA ALA A 104 -6.18 4.43 -21.84
C ALA A 104 -4.78 3.79 -22.00
N GLN A 105 -3.79 4.58 -22.45
CA GLN A 105 -2.40 4.13 -22.56
C GLN A 105 -1.79 3.84 -21.18
N ALA A 106 -2.12 4.64 -20.17
CA ALA A 106 -1.66 4.40 -18.80
C ALA A 106 -2.18 3.07 -18.24
N ILE A 107 -3.47 2.75 -18.47
CA ILE A 107 -4.08 1.47 -18.09
C ILE A 107 -3.43 0.29 -18.84
N GLU A 108 -3.16 0.43 -20.15
CA GLU A 108 -2.45 -0.60 -20.90
C GLU A 108 -1.03 -0.83 -20.36
N THR A 109 -0.32 0.25 -20.02
CA THR A 109 1.01 0.18 -19.41
C THR A 109 0.95 -0.52 -18.05
N ALA A 110 -0.03 -0.17 -17.21
CA ALA A 110 -0.26 -0.83 -15.93
C ALA A 110 -0.54 -2.32 -16.09
N ARG A 111 -1.38 -2.70 -17.07
CA ARG A 111 -1.65 -4.11 -17.38
C ARG A 111 -0.39 -4.84 -17.86
N ALA A 112 0.44 -4.20 -18.68
CA ALA A 112 1.72 -4.78 -19.12
C ALA A 112 2.67 -5.00 -17.93
N TRP A 113 2.79 -4.02 -17.03
CA TRP A 113 3.61 -4.15 -15.82
C TRP A 113 3.09 -5.24 -14.88
N THR A 114 1.77 -5.39 -14.72
CA THR A 114 1.19 -6.48 -13.93
C THR A 114 1.60 -7.84 -14.49
N ARG A 115 1.59 -8.03 -15.82
CA ARG A 115 2.03 -9.29 -16.44
C ARG A 115 3.53 -9.54 -16.23
N LEU A 116 4.35 -8.49 -16.35
CA LEU A 116 5.81 -8.61 -16.24
C LEU A 116 6.30 -8.82 -14.81
N TYR A 117 5.65 -8.17 -13.84
CA TYR A 117 6.17 -8.08 -12.49
C TYR A 117 5.28 -8.71 -11.42
N ALA A 118 4.01 -9.04 -11.71
CA ALA A 118 3.03 -9.45 -10.69
C ALA A 118 2.29 -10.80 -10.97
N MET A 119 2.61 -11.53 -12.04
CA MET A 119 1.98 -12.82 -12.36
C MET A 119 2.75 -14.09 -11.93
N ASN A 120 4.10 -14.08 -11.91
CA ASN A 120 4.94 -15.28 -11.69
C ASN A 120 6.06 -15.06 -10.66
N ASN A 121 5.83 -14.21 -9.68
CA ASN A 121 6.84 -13.60 -8.80
C ASN A 121 6.53 -13.85 -7.32
N ILE A 122 5.88 -14.98 -7.02
CA ILE A 122 5.49 -15.44 -5.69
C ILE A 122 5.90 -16.91 -5.56
#